data_AF-A0A1F6BVZ5-F1
#
_entry.id   AF-A0A1F6BVZ5-F1
#
_cell.length_a   1.000
_cell.length_b   1.000
_cell.length_c   1.000
_cell.angle_alpha   90.00
_cell.angle_beta   90.00
_cell.angle_gamma   90.00
#
_symmetry.space_group_name_H-M   'P 1'
#
loop_
_entity.id
_entity.type
_entity.pdbx_description
1 polymer ?
#
loop_
_entity_poly.entity_id
_entity_poly.type
_entity_poly.pdbx_seq_one_letter_code
_entity_poly.pdbx_strand_id
1 'polypeptide(L)'
;MKPLQLALIISATLIGGAMILTLNKPSAQSEPLVNNVSVVDGQQIIDITAKGGYTPRTSTAKAGIPTILRFHTSGTFDCSSYIRIPSMGVNRTLPSTGTVDIPVTNPQAGALIGMCGMGMYPFQVNFQS
;
A
#
# COMPACT_ATOMS: atom_id res chain seq x y z
N MET A 1 36.90 2.96 -49.37
CA MET A 1 35.88 3.83 -48.74
C MET A 1 34.56 3.08 -48.45
N LYS A 2 34.59 1.92 -47.77
CA LYS A 2 33.39 1.15 -47.38
C LYS A 2 33.42 0.51 -45.97
N PRO A 3 34.56 0.29 -45.28
CA PRO A 3 34.51 -0.30 -43.94
C PRO A 3 34.26 0.71 -42.81
N LEU A 4 34.54 2.01 -43.03
CA LEU A 4 34.33 3.07 -42.02
C LEU A 4 32.84 3.36 -41.77
N GLN A 5 31.99 3.23 -42.79
CA GLN A 5 30.55 3.47 -42.70
C GLN A 5 29.82 2.32 -41.98
N LEU A 6 30.31 1.07 -42.12
CA LEU A 6 29.71 -0.09 -41.45
C LEU A 6 29.88 -0.03 -39.92
N ALA A 7 31.05 0.41 -39.43
CA ALA A 7 31.31 0.51 -37.99
C ALA A 7 30.42 1.57 -37.29
N LEU A 8 30.15 2.70 -37.96
CA LEU A 8 29.32 3.79 -37.42
C LEU A 8 27.85 3.38 -37.23
N ILE A 9 27.32 2.56 -38.15
CA ILE A 9 25.93 2.07 -38.13
C ILE A 9 25.72 1.02 -37.03
N ILE A 10 26.73 0.18 -36.78
CA ILE A 10 26.69 -0.85 -35.72
C ILE A 10 26.72 -0.22 -34.32
N SER A 11 27.49 0.87 -34.13
CA SER A 11 27.48 1.62 -32.86
C SER A 11 26.17 2.37 -32.61
N ALA A 12 25.54 2.93 -33.66
CA ALA A 12 24.27 3.64 -33.53
C ALA A 12 23.10 2.71 -33.16
N THR A 13 23.12 1.47 -33.64
CA THR A 13 22.09 0.46 -33.31
C THR A 13 22.23 -0.07 -31.88
N LEU A 14 23.45 -0.20 -31.34
CA LEU A 14 23.66 -0.60 -29.94
C LEU A 14 23.21 0.48 -28.94
N ILE A 15 23.44 1.76 -29.25
CA ILE A 15 23.05 2.89 -28.39
C ILE A 15 21.53 3.14 -28.48
N GLY A 16 20.93 3.00 -29.66
CA GLY A 16 19.48 3.11 -29.84
C GLY A 16 18.68 2.00 -29.14
N GLY A 17 19.22 0.77 -29.10
CA GLY A 17 18.58 -0.35 -28.40
C GLY A 17 18.52 -0.19 -26.88
N ALA A 18 19.51 0.49 -26.28
CA ALA A 18 19.55 0.72 -24.84
C ALA A 18 18.50 1.75 -24.35
N MET A 19 18.14 2.73 -25.19
CA MET A 19 17.15 3.76 -24.82
C MET A 19 15.71 3.24 -24.78
N ILE A 20 15.39 2.18 -25.52
CA ILE A 20 14.05 1.58 -25.55
C ILE A 20 13.78 0.76 -24.27
N LEU A 21 14.81 0.25 -23.60
CA LEU A 21 14.68 -0.56 -22.38
C LEU A 21 14.55 0.28 -21.09
N THR A 22 14.90 1.57 -21.12
CA THR A 22 14.80 2.46 -19.95
C THR A 22 13.47 3.19 -19.83
N LEU A 23 12.58 3.12 -20.83
CA LEU A 23 11.24 3.73 -20.78
C LEU A 23 10.15 2.79 -20.24
N ASN A 24 10.52 1.63 -19.68
CA ASN A 24 9.59 0.82 -18.91
C ASN A 24 9.38 1.44 -17.52
N LYS A 25 8.74 2.62 -17.50
CA LYS A 25 8.20 3.26 -16.30
C LYS A 25 7.30 2.20 -15.65
N PRO A 26 7.56 1.72 -14.43
CA PRO A 26 6.64 0.80 -13.78
C PRO A 26 5.33 1.57 -13.63
N SER A 27 4.38 1.21 -14.48
CA SER A 27 3.00 1.69 -14.40
C SER A 27 2.58 1.44 -12.97
N ALA A 28 2.34 2.51 -12.22
CA ALA A 28 1.64 2.43 -10.96
C ALA A 28 0.36 1.66 -11.28
N GLN A 29 0.33 0.38 -10.91
CA GLN A 29 -0.84 -0.45 -11.06
C GLN A 29 -1.89 0.24 -10.21
N SER A 30 -2.85 0.87 -10.87
CA SER A 30 -4.06 1.38 -10.24
C SER A 30 -4.68 0.18 -9.54
N GLU A 31 -4.41 0.01 -8.23
CA GLU A 31 -5.13 -0.96 -7.43
C GLU A 31 -6.61 -0.63 -7.62
N PRO A 32 -7.47 -1.63 -7.91
CA PRO A 32 -8.89 -1.38 -8.01
C PRO A 32 -9.32 -0.66 -6.73
N LEU A 33 -10.19 0.35 -6.85
CA LEU A 33 -10.79 1.00 -5.69
C LEU A 33 -11.64 -0.04 -4.97
N VAL A 34 -11.01 -0.84 -4.11
CA VAL A 34 -11.67 -1.83 -3.28
C VAL A 34 -12.48 -1.01 -2.28
N ASN A 35 -13.79 -1.07 -2.39
CA ASN A 35 -14.67 -0.48 -1.40
C ASN A 35 -14.63 -1.36 -0.14
N ASN A 36 -13.61 -1.14 0.70
CA ASN A 36 -13.41 -1.83 1.97
C ASN A 36 -13.86 -0.99 3.17
N VAL A 37 -14.66 0.06 2.93
CA VAL A 37 -15.13 0.97 3.96
C VAL A 37 -16.65 0.88 4.05
N SER A 38 -17.15 0.58 5.24
CA SER A 38 -18.58 0.57 5.56
C SER A 38 -18.88 1.57 6.67
N VAL A 39 -20.14 2.01 6.78
CA VAL A 39 -20.60 2.88 7.87
C VAL A 39 -21.68 2.12 8.62
N VAL A 40 -21.46 1.90 9.91
CA VAL A 40 -22.41 1.22 10.81
C VAL A 40 -22.57 2.09 12.05
N ASP A 41 -23.81 2.44 12.39
CA ASP A 41 -24.14 3.24 13.59
C ASP A 41 -23.35 4.56 13.75
N GLY A 42 -23.07 5.23 12.62
CA GLY A 42 -22.32 6.49 12.62
C GLY A 42 -20.79 6.33 12.79
N GLN A 43 -20.29 5.10 12.77
CA GLN A 43 -18.87 4.77 12.80
C GLN A 43 -18.44 4.14 11.47
N GLN A 44 -17.31 4.58 10.93
CA GLN A 44 -16.70 3.95 9.75
C GLN A 44 -15.93 2.70 10.16
N ILE A 45 -16.04 1.64 9.38
CA ILE A 45 -15.26 0.41 9.55
C ILE A 45 -14.47 0.22 8.26
N ILE A 46 -13.15 0.14 8.39
CA ILE A 46 -12.21 -0.11 7.28
C ILE A 46 -11.64 -1.51 7.46
N ASP A 47 -12.05 -2.44 6.59
CA ASP A 47 -11.63 -3.82 6.66
C ASP A 47 -10.30 -4.04 5.91
N ILE A 48 -9.28 -4.52 6.62
CA ILE A 48 -7.93 -4.74 6.08
C ILE A 48 -7.51 -6.17 6.39
N THR A 49 -7.15 -6.95 5.38
CA THR A 49 -6.58 -8.29 5.55
C THR A 49 -5.07 -8.21 5.76
N ALA A 50 -4.56 -8.84 6.81
CA ALA A 50 -3.14 -9.01 7.10
C ALA A 50 -2.71 -10.44 6.78
N LYS A 51 -2.04 -10.65 5.64
CA LYS A 51 -1.56 -11.95 5.18
C LYS A 51 -0.48 -11.75 4.11
N GLY A 52 0.80 -11.87 4.48
CA GLY A 52 1.90 -11.55 3.56
C GLY A 52 1.95 -10.08 3.12
N GLY A 53 1.41 -9.18 3.97
CA GLY A 53 1.15 -7.79 3.64
C GLY A 53 -0.24 -7.36 4.09
N TYR A 54 -0.67 -6.18 3.64
CA TYR A 54 -1.99 -5.61 3.94
C TYR A 54 -2.79 -5.40 2.67
N THR A 55 -4.05 -5.85 2.69
CA THR A 55 -4.95 -5.75 1.54
C THR A 55 -6.33 -5.24 1.98
N PRO A 56 -6.85 -4.17 1.36
CA PRO A 56 -6.18 -3.33 0.37
C PRO A 56 -5.00 -2.57 0.99
N ARG A 57 -4.03 -2.15 0.15
CA ARG A 57 -2.90 -1.32 0.62
C ARG A 57 -3.33 0.11 0.84
N THR A 58 -4.29 0.59 0.05
CA THR A 58 -4.84 1.93 0.16
C THR A 58 -6.35 1.88 0.35
N SER A 59 -6.84 2.57 1.37
CA SER A 59 -8.27 2.79 1.62
C SER A 59 -8.58 4.27 1.62
N THR A 60 -9.82 4.62 1.29
CA THR A 60 -10.31 6.01 1.34
C THR A 60 -11.54 6.07 2.23
N ALA A 61 -11.51 6.94 3.23
CA ALA A 61 -12.57 7.14 4.21
C ALA A 61 -12.82 8.64 4.43
N LYS A 62 -13.91 8.99 5.11
CA LYS A 62 -14.24 10.39 5.42
C LYS A 62 -13.55 10.87 6.70
N ALA A 63 -12.98 12.06 6.66
CA ALA A 63 -12.45 12.75 7.83
C ALA A 63 -13.58 13.17 8.78
N GLY A 64 -13.27 13.34 10.06
CA GLY A 64 -14.22 13.79 11.09
C GLY A 64 -15.25 12.76 11.56
N ILE A 65 -15.31 11.57 10.95
CA ILE A 65 -16.17 10.47 11.39
C ILE A 65 -15.32 9.46 12.18
N PRO A 66 -15.71 9.06 13.40
CA PRO A 66 -15.04 8.00 14.15
C PRO A 66 -14.85 6.77 13.28
N THR A 67 -13.64 6.23 13.23
CA THR A 67 -13.29 5.14 12.31
C THR A 67 -12.64 3.99 13.06
N ILE A 68 -12.98 2.76 12.71
CA ILE A 68 -12.33 1.53 13.18
C ILE A 68 -11.52 0.97 12.02
N LEU A 69 -10.22 0.75 12.23
CA LEU A 69 -9.41 -0.07 11.36
C LEU A 69 -9.54 -1.52 11.83
N ARG A 70 -10.21 -2.35 11.04
CA ARG A 70 -10.49 -3.74 11.37
C ARG A 70 -9.54 -4.64 10.60
N PHE A 71 -8.60 -5.25 11.32
CA PHE A 71 -7.61 -6.14 10.72
C PHE A 71 -8.06 -7.59 10.80
N HIS A 72 -8.08 -8.28 9.67
CA HIS A 72 -8.39 -9.70 9.56
C HIS A 72 -7.14 -10.52 9.34
N THR A 73 -7.00 -11.62 10.08
CA THR A 73 -5.90 -12.57 9.95
C THR A 73 -6.45 -13.97 9.72
N SER A 74 -5.73 -14.77 8.93
CA SER A 74 -6.10 -16.16 8.65
C SER A 74 -4.83 -16.98 8.40
N GLY A 75 -4.32 -17.62 9.45
CA GLY A 75 -3.03 -18.29 9.44
C GLY A 75 -1.86 -17.35 9.12
N THR A 76 -1.86 -16.15 9.70
CA THR A 76 -0.86 -15.10 9.46
C THR A 76 0.28 -15.24 10.46
N PHE A 77 1.49 -15.55 9.96
CA PHE A 77 2.69 -15.76 10.77
C PHE A 77 3.89 -14.93 10.29
N ASP A 78 3.71 -14.17 9.21
CA ASP A 78 4.72 -13.25 8.70
C ASP A 78 4.69 -11.90 9.46
N CYS A 79 5.54 -10.95 9.05
CA CYS A 79 5.62 -9.66 9.72
C CYS A 79 4.33 -8.82 9.72
N SER A 80 3.36 -9.10 8.82
CA SER A 80 2.03 -8.46 8.84
C SER A 80 1.20 -8.83 10.08
N SER A 81 1.61 -9.83 10.87
CA SER A 81 1.06 -10.10 12.20
C SER A 81 1.44 -9.05 13.26
N TYR A 82 2.26 -8.06 12.92
CA TYR A 82 2.60 -6.95 13.80
C TYR A 82 2.39 -5.62 13.09
N ILE A 83 1.52 -4.77 13.61
CA ILE A 83 1.17 -3.47 13.03
C ILE A 83 1.85 -2.34 13.79
N ARG A 84 2.35 -1.36 13.03
CA ARG A 84 2.84 -0.08 13.54
C ARG A 84 2.14 1.07 12.82
N ILE A 85 1.57 2.01 13.57
CA ILE A 85 0.99 3.26 13.05
C ILE A 85 1.63 4.40 13.84
N PRO A 86 2.78 4.95 13.37
CA PRO A 86 3.59 5.89 14.13
C PRO A 86 2.86 7.17 14.56
N SER A 87 2.04 7.75 13.68
CA SER A 87 1.29 8.98 13.96
C SER A 87 0.28 8.83 15.11
N MET A 88 -0.13 7.59 15.42
CA MET A 88 -1.02 7.27 16.54
C MET A 88 -0.27 6.64 17.73
N GLY A 89 1.04 6.42 17.62
CA GLY A 89 1.82 5.67 18.63
C GLY A 89 1.38 4.21 18.79
N VAL A 90 0.66 3.65 17.80
CA VAL A 90 0.12 2.29 17.88
C VAL A 90 1.18 1.29 17.46
N ASN A 91 1.48 0.34 18.34
CA ASN A 91 2.22 -0.88 18.02
C ASN A 91 1.41 -2.06 18.58
N ARG A 92 0.95 -2.97 17.70
CA ARG A 92 0.00 -4.03 18.07
C ARG A 92 0.34 -5.35 17.38
N THR A 93 0.21 -6.43 18.11
CA THR A 93 0.31 -7.79 17.59
C THR A 93 -1.09 -8.29 17.24
N LEU A 94 -1.22 -8.91 16.08
CA LEU A 94 -2.42 -9.59 15.62
C LEU A 94 -2.36 -11.08 15.99
N PRO A 95 -3.50 -11.73 16.28
CA PRO A 95 -3.54 -13.18 16.39
C PRO A 95 -3.21 -13.83 15.04
N SER A 96 -2.89 -15.13 15.06
CA SER A 96 -2.65 -15.88 13.82
C SER A 96 -3.91 -16.01 12.97
N THR A 97 -5.09 -16.10 13.59
CA THR A 97 -6.40 -16.08 12.94
C THR A 97 -7.38 -15.30 13.81
N GLY A 98 -8.19 -14.45 13.19
CA GLY A 98 -9.20 -13.63 13.88
C GLY A 98 -9.17 -12.17 13.44
N THR A 99 -9.81 -11.32 14.24
CA THR A 99 -10.01 -9.91 13.93
C THR A 99 -9.54 -9.02 15.07
N VAL A 100 -8.89 -7.90 14.75
CA VAL A 100 -8.45 -6.89 15.72
C VAL A 100 -8.89 -5.51 15.26
N ASP A 101 -9.57 -4.79 16.15
CA ASP A 101 -10.06 -3.45 15.90
C ASP A 101 -9.12 -2.40 16.51
N ILE A 102 -8.72 -1.42 15.71
CA ILE A 102 -7.91 -0.27 16.14
C ILE A 102 -8.76 0.99 15.93
N PRO A 103 -9.23 1.65 17.00
CA PRO A 103 -10.05 2.84 16.88
C PRO A 103 -9.23 4.08 16.51
N VAL A 104 -9.79 4.89 15.62
CA VAL A 104 -9.34 6.21 15.18
C VAL A 104 -10.46 7.20 15.51
N THR A 105 -10.40 7.81 16.69
CA THR A 105 -11.52 8.58 17.26
C THR A 105 -11.83 9.88 16.51
N ASN A 106 -10.81 10.59 16.02
CA ASN A 106 -10.98 11.88 15.34
C ASN A 106 -10.03 12.00 14.13
N PRO A 107 -10.31 11.29 13.01
CA PRO A 107 -9.44 11.34 11.85
C PRO A 107 -9.46 12.73 11.22
N GLN A 108 -8.29 13.34 11.12
CA GLN A 108 -8.09 14.58 10.36
C GLN A 108 -7.94 14.25 8.87
N ALA A 109 -8.26 15.21 8.00
CA ALA A 109 -8.02 15.06 6.58
C ALA A 109 -6.53 14.83 6.31
N GLY A 110 -6.22 13.85 5.46
CA GLY A 110 -4.85 13.45 5.14
C GLY A 110 -4.64 11.94 5.15
N ALA A 111 -3.38 11.53 4.94
CA ALA A 111 -2.99 10.13 4.89
C ALA A 111 -2.56 9.63 6.28
N LEU A 112 -3.25 8.61 6.77
CA LEU A 112 -2.78 7.78 7.89
C LEU A 112 -1.96 6.63 7.32
N ILE A 113 -0.69 6.53 7.72
CA ILE A 113 0.23 5.51 7.22
C ILE A 113 0.56 4.54 8.35
N GLY A 114 0.42 3.25 8.06
CA GLY A 114 0.89 2.18 8.91
C GLY A 114 1.79 1.21 8.15
N MET A 115 2.46 0.33 8.88
CA MET A 115 3.34 -0.68 8.31
C MET A 115 3.46 -1.92 9.18
N CYS A 116 4.01 -2.99 8.63
CA CYS A 116 4.33 -4.20 9.39
C CYS A 116 5.48 -3.96 10.37
N GLY A 117 5.72 -4.89 11.30
CA GLY A 117 6.75 -4.75 12.34
C GLY A 117 8.16 -4.53 11.80
N MET A 118 8.46 -5.10 10.63
CA MET A 118 9.73 -4.94 9.91
C MET A 118 9.76 -3.73 8.97
N GLY A 119 8.63 -3.04 8.78
CA GLY A 119 8.52 -1.89 7.88
C GLY A 119 8.44 -2.20 6.38
N MET A 120 8.36 -3.47 5.99
CA MET A 120 8.35 -3.89 4.58
C MET A 120 7.01 -3.70 3.86
N TYR A 121 5.90 -3.83 4.59
CA TYR A 121 4.55 -3.75 4.02
C TYR A 121 3.85 -2.50 4.56
N PRO A 122 3.88 -1.37 3.85
CA PRO A 122 3.09 -0.20 4.21
C PRO A 122 1.62 -0.37 3.78
N PHE A 123 0.73 0.28 4.52
CA PHE A 123 -0.65 0.54 4.12
C PHE A 123 -1.01 1.99 4.43
N GLN A 124 -2.00 2.52 3.72
CA GLN A 124 -2.41 3.91 3.82
C GLN A 124 -3.94 4.02 3.87
N VAL A 125 -4.45 4.87 4.76
CA VAL A 125 -5.84 5.28 4.78
C VAL A 125 -5.90 6.77 4.49
N ASN A 126 -6.52 7.15 3.38
CA ASN A 126 -6.75 8.53 3.01
C ASN A 126 -8.07 9.00 3.61
N PHE A 127 -7.99 9.90 4.59
CA PHE A 127 -9.15 10.60 5.11
C PHE A 127 -9.41 11.85 4.27
N GLN A 128 -10.55 11.87 3.58
CA GLN A 128 -11.00 12.97 2.73
C GLN A 128 -12.11 13.75 3.43
N SER A 129 -12.10 15.08 3.30
CA SER A 129 -13.14 15.96 3.84
C SER A 129 -14.49 15.79 3.13
#